data_AF-A0A4R8W3A2-F1
#
_entry.id   AF-A0A4R8W3A2-F1
#
_cell.length_a   1.000
_cell.length_b   1.000
_cell.length_c   1.000
_cell.angle_alpha   90.00
_cell.angle_beta   90.00
_cell.angle_gamma   90.00
#
_symmetry.space_group_name_H-M   'P 1'
#
loop_
_entity.id
_entity.type
_entity.pdbx_description
1 polymer ?
#
loop_
_entity_poly.entity_id
_entity_poly.type
_entity_poly.pdbx_seq_one_letter_code
_entity_poly.pdbx_strand_id
1 'polypeptide(L)'
;MPIEFLPAELPPIDEPTLILVINQAYESGSSMAEVFEATRGHWRVGPETRETTAVVLGVAGGIVRGVFRPSTWFPSPMAGQEGRWGFDGAEAPELSHLVGTSVSRLPVRKGASNPVRLYMNGLPEAGSKGLPLVARWELVPGDYLGRQERQDLYGGATFGGIQPSALSPNVFLYSDPAQGSNYGYEYDGWNEDGSVFFYTGEGRTGDQRMRVGNQALRDHSRDERDLRVFIADGFEPGTRTARQQYIGQFKVDPELPFETQVAPDQHGQARSVFVFRLLPLGPALVAARDRSHFPIALRAEVEEVALDVATLTALTREIDIEAFTSVDSAHEAIARTVVVHRPEAELVLVLRGALEARDHRVHRHHIRPAGQSNSIYTDLFDATTNVLFEAKSDSSRESVRMAIGQLLDYRRFMPADTRLAVLVPTKPARDLLDLLRTVDIEIWYPNSLGEFDSPVEIDDSLAVQSVLTATSAA
;
A
#
# COMPACT_ATOMS: atom_id res chain seq x y z
N MET A 1 14.00 -2.67 63.91
CA MET A 1 13.82 -2.48 62.47
C MET A 1 14.92 -1.54 62.00
N PRO A 2 15.70 -1.88 60.95
CA PRO A 2 16.63 -0.92 60.40
C PRO A 2 15.84 0.25 59.83
N ILE A 3 16.29 1.48 60.08
CA ILE A 3 15.78 2.68 59.42
C ILE A 3 16.28 2.58 57.98
N GLU A 4 15.41 2.20 57.05
CA GLU A 4 15.68 2.35 55.62
C GLU A 4 15.79 3.85 55.33
N PHE A 5 17.02 4.32 55.12
CA PHE A 5 17.26 5.65 54.59
C PHE A 5 16.71 5.69 53.17
N LEU A 6 15.56 6.32 53.00
CA LEU A 6 15.03 6.61 51.67
C LEU A 6 16.00 7.60 50.98
N PRO A 7 16.44 7.30 49.74
CA PRO A 7 17.31 8.19 49.00
C PRO A 7 16.63 9.55 48.75
N ALA A 8 17.40 10.63 48.85
CA ALA A 8 16.91 11.97 48.56
C ALA A 8 16.39 12.06 47.12
N GLU A 9 15.38 12.89 46.86
CA GLU A 9 14.88 13.09 45.50
C GLU A 9 15.91 13.82 44.63
N LEU A 10 16.00 13.44 43.34
CA LEU A 10 16.87 14.08 42.36
C LEU A 10 16.52 15.58 42.23
N PRO A 11 17.41 16.55 42.52
CA PRO A 11 17.08 17.96 42.36
C PRO A 11 16.79 18.36 40.90
N PRO A 12 16.23 19.56 40.63
CA PRO A 12 16.12 20.09 39.27
C PRO A 12 17.50 20.29 38.63
N ILE A 13 17.54 20.28 37.29
CA ILE A 13 18.74 20.51 36.49
C ILE A 13 18.33 21.47 35.38
N ASP A 14 18.98 22.63 35.29
CA ASP A 14 18.66 23.68 34.29
C ASP A 14 19.42 23.48 32.97
N GLU A 15 19.64 22.21 32.59
CA GLU A 15 20.40 21.83 31.40
C GLU A 15 19.72 20.66 30.69
N PRO A 16 19.71 20.61 29.34
CA PRO A 16 19.14 19.51 28.58
C PRO A 16 19.68 18.15 29.07
N THR A 17 18.80 17.35 29.65
CA THR A 17 19.17 16.11 30.36
C THR A 17 18.60 14.88 29.68
N LEU A 18 19.46 13.90 29.43
CA LEU A 18 19.13 12.57 28.94
C LEU A 18 19.23 11.57 30.09
N ILE A 19 18.14 10.84 30.39
CA ILE A 19 18.17 9.74 31.37
C ILE A 19 18.21 8.41 30.62
N LEU A 20 19.18 7.57 30.97
CA LEU A 20 19.39 6.24 30.41
C LEU A 20 19.25 5.19 31.52
N VAL A 21 18.22 4.35 31.43
CA VAL A 21 17.93 3.30 32.39
C VAL A 21 18.76 2.06 32.03
N ILE A 22 19.75 1.76 32.87
CA ILE A 22 20.77 0.73 32.66
C ILE A 22 20.52 -0.51 33.53
N ASN A 23 19.27 -0.78 33.91
CA ASN A 23 18.91 -1.85 34.85
C ASN A 23 19.50 -3.23 34.48
N GLN A 24 19.57 -3.56 33.19
CA GLN A 24 20.07 -4.87 32.73
C GLN A 24 21.60 -4.99 32.79
N ALA A 25 22.32 -3.87 32.72
CA ALA A 25 23.78 -3.83 32.67
C ALA A 25 24.40 -3.40 34.02
N TYR A 26 23.57 -3.14 35.03
CA TYR A 26 23.99 -2.67 36.35
C TYR A 26 23.95 -3.80 37.39
N GLU A 27 25.04 -3.96 38.13
CA GLU A 27 25.10 -4.87 39.28
C GLU A 27 25.31 -4.09 40.58
N SER A 28 24.89 -4.65 41.70
CA SER A 28 25.08 -4.00 43.01
C SER A 28 26.57 -3.94 43.32
N GLY A 29 27.10 -2.72 43.44
CA GLY A 29 28.52 -2.48 43.68
C GLY A 29 29.35 -2.19 42.43
N SER A 30 28.73 -2.08 41.24
CA SER A 30 29.44 -1.63 40.03
C SER A 30 30.20 -0.32 40.28
N SER A 31 31.45 -0.29 39.82
CA SER A 31 32.32 0.87 39.79
C SER A 31 31.77 1.97 38.87
N MET A 32 32.24 3.21 39.03
CA MET A 32 31.83 4.30 38.15
C MET A 32 32.24 4.07 36.68
N ALA A 33 33.34 3.38 36.45
CA ALA A 33 33.75 2.97 35.10
C ALA A 33 32.74 1.99 34.48
N GLU A 34 32.28 0.98 35.23
CA GLU A 34 31.26 0.04 34.75
C GLU A 34 29.90 0.73 34.53
N VAL A 35 29.53 1.66 35.41
CA VAL A 35 28.33 2.49 35.24
C VAL A 35 28.45 3.36 33.99
N PHE A 36 29.62 3.94 33.75
CA PHE A 36 29.87 4.72 32.55
C PHE A 36 29.72 3.83 31.31
N GLU A 37 30.41 2.68 31.24
CA GLU A 37 30.30 1.71 30.14
C GLU A 37 28.85 1.30 29.85
N ALA A 38 28.09 0.98 30.90
CA ALA A 38 26.67 0.68 30.77
C ALA A 38 25.86 1.87 30.23
N THR A 39 26.18 3.09 30.67
CA THR A 39 25.49 4.33 30.26
C THR A 39 25.84 4.75 28.84
N ARG A 40 27.09 4.56 28.39
CA ARG A 40 27.57 4.88 27.03
C ARG A 40 27.28 3.80 25.99
N GLY A 41 26.46 2.81 26.34
CA GLY A 41 25.95 1.80 25.41
C GLY A 41 25.20 2.41 24.22
N HIS A 42 24.47 1.59 23.47
CA HIS A 42 23.87 2.03 22.20
C HIS A 42 22.35 2.28 22.32
N TRP A 43 21.96 3.55 22.29
CA TRP A 43 20.61 4.04 22.55
C TRP A 43 19.98 4.64 21.29
N ARG A 44 18.65 4.59 21.18
CA ARG A 44 17.96 5.35 20.13
C ARG A 44 17.79 6.79 20.57
N VAL A 45 18.70 7.63 20.08
CA VAL A 45 18.70 9.07 20.26
C VAL A 45 18.96 9.71 18.89
N GLY A 46 18.04 10.57 18.46
CA GLY A 46 18.13 11.20 17.16
C GLY A 46 19.10 12.37 17.12
N PRO A 47 19.30 12.96 15.94
CA PRO A 47 20.28 14.03 15.72
C PRO A 47 20.06 15.24 16.62
N GLU A 48 18.84 15.75 16.74
CA GLU A 48 18.53 16.92 17.58
C GLU A 48 18.87 16.63 19.05
N THR A 49 18.36 15.52 19.62
CA THR A 49 18.71 15.10 20.98
C THR A 49 20.22 14.99 21.19
N ARG A 50 20.97 14.41 20.23
CA ARG A 50 22.43 14.26 20.34
C ARG A 50 23.17 15.60 20.34
N GLU A 51 22.70 16.55 19.54
CA GLU A 51 23.28 17.90 19.45
C GLU A 51 22.95 18.76 20.68
N THR A 52 21.77 18.58 21.29
CA THR A 52 21.32 19.41 22.41
C THR A 52 21.65 18.85 23.79
N THR A 53 21.86 17.54 23.95
CA THR A 53 22.06 16.91 25.26
C THR A 53 23.33 17.42 25.94
N ALA A 54 23.18 18.03 27.11
CA ALA A 54 24.28 18.59 27.91
C ALA A 54 24.69 17.67 29.08
N VAL A 55 23.74 16.88 29.61
CA VAL A 55 23.93 15.98 30.76
C VAL A 55 23.31 14.62 30.47
N VAL A 56 24.04 13.54 30.77
CA VAL A 56 23.53 12.16 30.70
C VAL A 56 23.53 11.53 32.10
N LEU A 57 22.38 10.99 32.51
CA LEU A 57 22.21 10.27 33.77
C LEU A 57 22.06 8.76 33.53
N GLY A 58 22.97 7.97 34.08
CA GLY A 58 22.81 6.51 34.16
C GLY A 58 21.96 6.14 35.37
N VAL A 59 20.81 5.50 35.17
CA VAL A 59 19.84 5.18 36.23
C VAL A 59 19.60 3.68 36.35
N ALA A 60 19.71 3.14 37.57
CA ALA A 60 19.37 1.75 37.86
C ALA A 60 18.62 1.62 39.19
N GLY A 61 17.55 0.83 39.20
CA GLY A 61 16.69 0.65 40.37
C GLY A 61 15.97 1.95 40.80
N GLY A 62 15.75 2.87 39.87
CA GLY A 62 15.19 4.20 40.17
C GLY A 62 16.17 5.17 40.83
N ILE A 63 17.46 4.84 40.87
CA ILE A 63 18.52 5.66 41.49
C ILE A 63 19.52 6.09 40.43
N VAL A 64 19.97 7.35 40.49
CA VAL A 64 21.08 7.85 39.66
C VAL A 64 22.38 7.17 40.09
N ARG A 65 23.00 6.43 39.18
CA ARG A 65 24.25 5.69 39.39
C ARG A 65 25.47 6.45 38.88
N GLY A 66 25.30 7.29 37.86
CA GLY A 66 26.37 8.10 37.29
C GLY A 66 25.82 9.31 36.54
N VAL A 67 26.66 10.35 36.43
CA VAL A 67 26.36 11.60 35.73
C VAL A 67 27.53 11.95 34.82
N PHE A 68 27.23 12.20 33.55
CA PHE A 68 28.25 12.34 32.52
C PHE A 68 27.98 13.54 31.62
N ARG A 69 29.07 14.15 31.13
CA ARG A 69 29.07 15.13 30.05
C ARG A 69 29.38 14.41 28.73
N PRO A 70 28.44 14.31 27.77
CA PRO A 70 28.76 13.78 26.46
C PRO A 70 29.64 14.78 25.69
N SER A 71 30.67 14.27 25.01
CA SER A 71 31.58 15.05 24.15
C SER A 71 31.38 14.74 22.67
N THR A 72 31.19 13.47 22.32
CA THR A 72 31.01 13.02 20.93
C THR A 72 30.02 11.86 20.89
N TRP A 73 29.27 11.76 19.79
CA TRP A 73 28.34 10.67 19.55
C TRP A 73 28.82 9.79 18.40
N PHE A 74 28.67 8.48 18.53
CA PHE A 74 29.06 7.52 17.49
C PHE A 74 27.93 6.50 17.22
N PRO A 75 27.73 6.08 15.97
CA PRO A 75 26.72 5.08 15.63
C PRO A 75 27.14 3.69 16.16
N SER A 76 26.18 2.85 16.49
CA SER A 76 26.45 1.47 16.92
C SER A 76 27.16 0.69 15.81
N PRO A 77 28.29 0.03 16.12
CA PRO A 77 28.98 -0.82 15.15
C PRO A 77 28.33 -2.20 14.99
N MET A 78 27.30 -2.51 15.79
CA MET A 78 26.69 -3.84 15.86
C MET A 78 25.61 -4.00 14.79
N ALA A 79 25.69 -5.09 14.01
CA ALA A 79 24.65 -5.45 13.06
C ALA A 79 23.30 -5.65 13.76
N GLY A 80 22.21 -5.12 13.19
CA GLY A 80 20.88 -5.14 13.81
C GLY A 80 20.63 -4.03 14.84
N GLN A 81 21.61 -3.15 15.08
CA GLN A 81 21.48 -1.96 15.93
C GLN A 81 21.52 -0.66 15.12
N GLU A 82 21.13 -0.71 13.84
CA GLU A 82 21.09 0.46 12.97
C GLU A 82 20.20 1.55 13.59
N GLY A 83 20.70 2.79 13.58
CA GLY A 83 20.03 3.95 14.20
C GLY A 83 20.23 4.08 15.72
N ARG A 84 20.98 3.18 16.37
CA ARG A 84 21.41 3.34 17.78
C ARG A 84 22.76 4.06 17.84
N TRP A 85 22.95 4.86 18.89
CA TRP A 85 24.12 5.70 19.10
C TRP A 85 24.64 5.55 20.52
N GLY A 86 25.96 5.46 20.65
CA GLY A 86 26.67 5.64 21.91
C GLY A 86 27.32 7.03 21.96
N PHE A 87 27.91 7.36 23.11
CA PHE A 87 28.62 8.62 23.29
C PHE A 87 29.95 8.43 24.01
N ASP A 88 30.95 9.23 23.64
CA ASP A 88 32.11 9.48 24.50
C ASP A 88 31.85 10.69 25.38
N GLY A 89 32.52 10.72 26.51
CA GLY A 89 32.34 11.76 27.51
C GLY A 89 33.19 11.49 28.74
N ALA A 90 32.95 12.28 29.76
CA ALA A 90 33.56 12.11 31.07
C ALA A 90 32.50 12.22 32.16
N GLU A 91 32.84 11.76 33.36
CA GLU A 91 32.07 12.10 34.56
C GLU A 91 31.91 13.62 34.68
N ALA A 92 30.83 14.05 35.32
CA ALA A 92 30.55 15.44 35.63
C ALA A 92 30.78 15.69 37.15
N PRO A 93 32.01 15.96 37.62
CA PRO A 93 32.30 16.13 39.04
C PRO A 93 31.44 17.22 39.70
N GLU A 94 31.08 18.26 38.96
CA GLU A 94 30.22 19.35 39.40
C GLU A 94 28.79 18.90 39.71
N LEU A 95 28.35 17.80 39.10
CA LEU A 95 27.04 17.17 39.31
C LEU A 95 27.12 15.86 40.11
N SER A 96 28.27 15.55 40.72
CA SER A 96 28.46 14.32 41.51
C SER A 96 27.47 14.18 42.68
N HIS A 97 26.97 15.31 43.22
CA HIS A 97 25.96 15.35 44.27
C HIS A 97 24.60 14.75 43.86
N LEU A 98 24.35 14.54 42.56
CA LEU A 98 23.14 13.88 42.07
C LEU A 98 23.21 12.35 42.18
N VAL A 99 24.41 11.77 42.27
CA VAL A 99 24.58 10.31 42.39
C VAL A 99 24.00 9.84 43.71
N GLY A 100 23.20 8.76 43.67
CA GLY A 100 22.48 8.23 44.83
C GLY A 100 21.10 8.83 45.06
N THR A 101 20.70 9.86 44.30
CA THR A 101 19.35 10.42 44.38
C THR A 101 18.32 9.58 43.61
N SER A 102 17.06 9.69 44.03
CA SER A 102 15.91 8.97 43.47
C SER A 102 15.26 9.74 42.31
N VAL A 103 14.99 9.05 41.21
CA VAL A 103 14.17 9.57 40.10
C VAL A 103 12.67 9.35 40.32
N SER A 104 12.24 8.87 41.48
CA SER A 104 10.83 8.53 41.77
C SER A 104 9.84 9.69 41.57
N ARG A 105 10.29 10.93 41.76
CA ARG A 105 9.47 12.13 41.53
C ARG A 105 9.22 12.41 40.04
N LEU A 106 10.08 11.88 39.16
CA LEU A 106 9.93 12.04 37.73
C LEU A 106 8.88 11.03 37.25
N PRO A 107 7.80 11.50 36.61
CA PRO A 107 6.70 10.63 36.22
C PRO A 107 7.19 9.58 35.23
N VAL A 108 7.11 8.31 35.65
CA VAL A 108 7.29 7.16 34.75
C VAL A 108 5.91 6.80 34.20
N ARG A 109 5.75 6.82 32.88
CA ARG A 109 4.49 6.42 32.26
C ARG A 109 4.23 4.94 32.58
N LYS A 110 3.02 4.63 33.05
CA LYS A 110 2.62 3.27 33.43
C LYS A 110 2.76 2.33 32.22
N GLY A 111 3.55 1.27 32.35
CA GLY A 111 3.80 0.29 31.28
C GLY A 111 4.93 0.67 30.30
N ALA A 112 5.58 1.81 30.45
CA ALA A 112 6.73 2.17 29.62
C ALA A 112 7.97 1.35 30.02
N SER A 113 8.50 0.56 29.08
CA SER A 113 9.80 -0.12 29.22
C SER A 113 10.96 0.75 28.71
N ASN A 114 10.68 1.98 28.26
CA ASN A 114 11.65 2.84 27.60
C ASN A 114 12.85 3.14 28.50
N PRO A 115 14.07 2.71 28.13
CA PRO A 115 15.24 3.05 28.89
C PRO A 115 15.71 4.49 28.64
N VAL A 116 15.24 5.17 27.60
CA VAL A 116 15.64 6.54 27.25
C VAL A 116 14.55 7.54 27.67
N ARG A 117 14.90 8.59 28.42
CA ARG A 117 13.96 9.66 28.78
C ARG A 117 14.57 11.02 28.49
N LEU A 118 13.82 11.85 27.76
CA LEU A 118 14.28 13.14 27.24
C LEU A 118 13.73 14.29 28.08
N TYR A 119 14.63 15.10 28.62
CA TYR A 119 14.32 16.34 29.32
C TYR A 119 15.13 17.49 28.72
N MET A 120 14.84 17.83 27.46
CA MET A 120 15.63 18.80 26.68
C MET A 120 15.51 20.24 27.16
N ASN A 121 14.55 20.55 28.05
CA ASN A 121 14.43 21.84 28.72
C ASN A 121 14.96 21.81 30.17
N GLY A 122 15.72 20.77 30.54
CA GLY A 122 16.11 20.53 31.92
C GLY A 122 15.16 19.65 32.73
N LEU A 123 15.64 19.18 33.88
CA LEU A 123 14.81 18.47 34.85
C LEU A 123 13.97 19.46 35.64
N PRO A 124 12.64 19.26 35.70
CA PRO A 124 11.70 20.19 36.30
C PRO A 124 11.88 20.29 37.84
N GLU A 125 11.37 21.35 38.46
CA GLU A 125 11.34 21.50 39.93
C GLU A 125 10.51 20.40 40.61
N ALA A 126 10.88 20.08 41.86
CA ALA A 126 10.15 19.12 42.69
C ALA A 126 8.68 19.58 42.89
N GLY A 127 7.71 18.71 42.58
CA GLY A 127 6.28 19.02 42.67
C GLY A 127 5.64 19.58 41.38
N SER A 128 6.43 19.95 40.37
CA SER A 128 5.89 20.29 39.04
C SER A 128 5.76 19.02 38.19
N LYS A 129 4.60 18.81 37.55
CA LYS A 129 4.36 17.68 36.63
C LYS A 129 5.04 17.94 35.27
N GLY A 130 6.37 18.07 35.26
CA GLY A 130 7.13 17.97 34.02
C GLY A 130 7.14 16.51 33.59
N LEU A 131 6.10 16.09 32.86
CA LEU A 131 6.17 14.85 32.10
C LEU A 131 7.40 14.94 31.18
N PRO A 132 8.18 13.86 30.99
CA PRO A 132 9.21 13.87 29.96
C PRO A 132 8.56 14.31 28.65
N LEU A 133 9.25 15.19 27.92
CA LEU A 133 8.81 15.58 26.58
C LEU A 133 8.52 14.28 25.82
N VAL A 134 7.34 14.21 25.17
CA VAL A 134 7.14 13.16 24.17
C VAL A 134 8.28 13.32 23.20
N ALA A 135 9.04 12.25 22.95
CA ALA A 135 10.17 12.32 22.04
C ALA A 135 9.70 12.96 20.74
N ARG A 136 10.40 14.01 20.31
CA ARG A 136 10.18 14.56 18.97
C ARG A 136 10.43 13.43 17.98
N TRP A 137 9.71 13.43 16.87
CA TRP A 137 9.96 12.43 15.84
C TRP A 137 11.32 12.71 15.21
N GLU A 138 12.30 11.88 15.51
CA GLU A 138 13.69 12.10 15.07
C GLU A 138 14.21 11.04 14.08
N LEU A 139 13.37 10.06 13.71
CA LEU A 139 13.77 9.05 12.73
C LEU A 139 13.85 9.66 11.34
N VAL A 140 14.91 9.29 10.61
CA VAL A 140 15.05 9.57 9.19
C VAL A 140 14.72 8.32 8.35
N PRO A 141 14.24 8.47 7.11
CA PRO A 141 13.97 7.32 6.25
C PRO A 141 15.19 6.39 6.15
N GLY A 142 14.97 5.09 6.30
CA GLY A 142 16.01 4.07 6.37
C GLY A 142 16.30 3.56 7.78
N ASP A 143 15.99 4.34 8.82
CA ASP A 143 16.11 3.91 10.21
C ASP A 143 15.15 2.77 10.53
N TYR A 144 15.52 1.92 11.49
CA TYR A 144 14.66 0.84 11.96
C TYR A 144 14.05 1.18 13.31
N LEU A 145 12.77 0.86 13.48
CA LEU A 145 12.10 0.96 14.78
C LEU A 145 11.04 -0.10 15.01
N GLY A 146 11.36 -1.03 15.92
CA GLY A 146 10.47 -2.11 16.32
C GLY A 146 9.19 -1.59 16.99
N ARG A 147 8.10 -2.35 16.90
CA ARG A 147 6.77 -1.91 17.34
C ARG A 147 6.67 -1.66 18.84
N GLN A 148 7.32 -2.50 19.65
CA GLN A 148 7.35 -2.33 21.12
C GLN A 148 8.06 -1.03 21.50
N GLU A 149 9.24 -0.80 20.94
CA GLU A 149 10.02 0.40 21.19
C GLU A 149 9.34 1.66 20.63
N ARG A 150 8.64 1.56 19.49
CA ARG A 150 7.79 2.63 18.97
C ARG A 150 6.66 2.98 19.93
N GLN A 151 5.99 1.98 20.49
CA GLN A 151 4.93 2.20 21.48
C GLN A 151 5.48 2.91 22.72
N ASP A 152 6.65 2.50 23.19
CA ASP A 152 7.33 3.08 24.36
C ASP A 152 7.74 4.55 24.14
N LEU A 153 8.22 4.89 22.93
CA LEU A 153 8.68 6.24 22.58
C LEU A 153 7.54 7.18 22.15
N TYR A 154 6.68 6.69 21.26
CA TYR A 154 5.73 7.50 20.48
C TYR A 154 4.26 7.03 20.60
N GLY A 155 3.98 5.92 21.27
CA GLY A 155 2.64 5.39 21.51
C GLY A 155 2.07 4.56 20.34
N GLY A 156 0.75 4.39 20.30
CA GLY A 156 0.04 3.44 19.42
C GLY A 156 0.14 2.00 19.93
N ALA A 157 -0.68 1.08 19.40
CA ALA A 157 -0.62 -0.33 19.83
C ALA A 157 0.44 -1.12 19.03
N THR A 158 0.75 -2.34 19.48
CA THR A 158 1.81 -3.19 18.89
C THR A 158 1.28 -4.14 17.83
N PHE A 159 -0.04 -4.32 17.73
CA PHE A 159 -0.70 -5.25 16.80
C PHE A 159 -1.63 -4.52 15.83
N GLY A 160 -1.57 -4.89 14.55
CA GLY A 160 -2.37 -4.30 13.47
C GLY A 160 -1.53 -3.45 12.49
N GLY A 161 -2.10 -3.14 11.32
CA GLY A 161 -1.44 -2.35 10.28
C GLY A 161 -1.48 -0.84 10.55
N ILE A 162 -2.62 -0.35 11.09
CA ILE A 162 -2.89 1.07 11.31
C ILE A 162 -2.93 1.35 12.82
N GLN A 163 -2.07 2.22 13.31
CA GLN A 163 -1.88 2.43 14.75
C GLN A 163 -1.91 3.92 15.12
N PRO A 164 -3.10 4.51 15.34
CA PRO A 164 -3.19 5.86 15.88
C PRO A 164 -2.64 5.92 17.30
N SER A 165 -1.93 7.01 17.64
CA SER A 165 -1.34 7.19 18.95
C SER A 165 -2.13 8.15 19.84
N ALA A 166 -2.37 7.77 21.10
CA ALA A 166 -2.82 8.73 22.12
C ALA A 166 -1.66 9.53 22.74
N LEU A 167 -0.41 9.14 22.46
CA LEU A 167 0.78 9.70 23.11
C LEU A 167 1.43 10.82 22.29
N SER A 168 1.38 10.71 20.98
CA SER A 168 1.97 11.66 20.03
C SER A 168 0.98 11.92 18.90
N PRO A 169 1.12 13.05 18.17
CA PRO A 169 0.28 13.35 17.02
C PRO A 169 0.70 12.53 15.79
N ASN A 170 0.74 11.20 15.94
CA ASN A 170 1.14 10.27 14.88
C ASN A 170 0.09 9.17 14.70
N VAL A 171 0.03 8.66 13.47
CA VAL A 171 -0.58 7.38 13.11
C VAL A 171 0.53 6.56 12.44
N PHE A 172 0.82 5.38 13.00
CA PHE A 172 1.86 4.50 12.46
C PHE A 172 1.23 3.49 11.52
N LEU A 173 1.77 3.41 10.31
CA LEU A 173 1.33 2.49 9.27
C LEU A 173 2.40 1.44 9.05
N TYR A 174 1.98 0.19 8.94
CA TYR A 174 2.85 -0.93 8.70
C TYR A 174 2.40 -1.68 7.46
N SER A 175 3.32 -1.87 6.53
CA SER A 175 3.11 -2.58 5.28
C SER A 175 4.17 -3.67 5.10
N ASP A 176 3.80 -4.72 4.36
CA ASP A 176 4.71 -5.78 3.91
C ASP A 176 4.28 -6.16 2.50
N PRO A 177 4.66 -5.36 1.47
CA PRO A 177 4.24 -5.59 0.09
C PRO A 177 4.55 -7.01 -0.39
N ALA A 178 5.69 -7.56 0.01
CA ALA A 178 6.14 -8.91 -0.37
C ALA A 178 5.25 -10.04 0.19
N GLN A 179 4.50 -9.80 1.27
CA GLN A 179 3.58 -10.76 1.88
C GLN A 179 2.12 -10.32 1.79
N GLY A 180 1.85 -9.13 1.27
CA GLY A 180 0.53 -8.49 1.28
C GLY A 180 -0.53 -9.29 0.52
N SER A 181 -0.15 -9.93 -0.59
CA SER A 181 -1.03 -10.76 -1.40
C SER A 181 -1.66 -11.93 -0.62
N ASN A 182 -0.97 -12.48 0.39
CA ASN A 182 -1.50 -13.55 1.24
C ASN A 182 -2.72 -13.11 2.08
N TYR A 183 -2.98 -11.81 2.19
CA TYR A 183 -4.03 -11.25 3.04
C TYR A 183 -4.98 -10.28 2.30
N GLY A 184 -4.86 -10.21 0.96
CA GLY A 184 -5.62 -9.27 0.14
C GLY A 184 -5.16 -7.82 0.30
N TYR A 185 -3.86 -7.62 0.52
CA TYR A 185 -3.18 -6.31 0.56
C TYR A 185 -2.18 -6.18 -0.59
N GLU A 186 -2.51 -6.77 -1.74
CA GLU A 186 -1.67 -6.81 -2.94
C GLU A 186 -1.43 -5.43 -3.59
N TYR A 187 -2.21 -4.43 -3.18
CA TYR A 187 -2.05 -3.04 -3.61
C TYR A 187 -0.97 -2.27 -2.85
N ASP A 188 -0.56 -2.74 -1.68
CA ASP A 188 0.41 -2.05 -0.84
C ASP A 188 1.74 -1.85 -1.57
N GLY A 189 2.28 -0.63 -1.53
CA GLY A 189 3.60 -0.34 -2.07
C GLY A 189 3.68 0.95 -2.88
N TRP A 190 4.89 1.28 -3.32
CA TRP A 190 5.14 2.41 -4.21
C TRP A 190 4.57 2.16 -5.60
N ASN A 191 4.04 3.22 -6.22
CA ASN A 191 3.77 3.23 -7.66
C ASN A 191 5.09 3.24 -8.49
N GLU A 192 4.97 3.21 -9.81
CA GLU A 192 6.11 3.02 -10.71
C GLU A 192 7.17 4.13 -10.58
N ASP A 193 6.75 5.39 -10.41
CA ASP A 193 7.62 6.57 -10.31
C ASP A 193 8.00 6.96 -8.86
N GLY A 194 7.44 6.28 -7.86
CA GLY A 194 7.70 6.54 -6.44
C GLY A 194 7.07 7.81 -5.88
N SER A 195 6.10 8.42 -6.58
CA SER A 195 5.39 9.62 -6.13
C SER A 195 4.24 9.33 -5.16
N VAL A 196 3.68 8.12 -5.20
CA VAL A 196 2.54 7.69 -4.35
C VAL A 196 2.85 6.33 -3.74
N PHE A 197 2.62 6.23 -2.43
CA PHE A 197 2.59 4.94 -1.74
C PHE A 197 1.14 4.52 -1.53
N PHE A 198 0.75 3.39 -2.11
CA PHE A 198 -0.57 2.79 -1.90
C PHE A 198 -0.59 2.01 -0.59
N TYR A 199 -1.66 2.18 0.18
CA TYR A 199 -1.84 1.50 1.46
C TYR A 199 -3.27 0.96 1.58
N THR A 200 -3.40 -0.35 1.69
CA THR A 200 -4.70 -1.02 1.84
C THR A 200 -5.21 -0.83 3.27
N GLY A 201 -6.47 -0.45 3.40
CA GLY A 201 -7.14 -0.25 4.68
C GLY A 201 -7.21 -1.53 5.52
N GLU A 202 -7.58 -1.38 6.79
CA GLU A 202 -7.80 -2.50 7.70
C GLU A 202 -9.20 -3.12 7.55
N GLY A 203 -9.27 -4.43 7.77
CA GLY A 203 -10.51 -5.21 7.73
C GLY A 203 -10.28 -6.52 6.97
N ARG A 204 -10.14 -7.63 7.71
CA ARG A 204 -9.74 -8.94 7.16
C ARG A 204 -10.88 -9.82 6.66
N THR A 205 -12.13 -9.43 6.88
CA THR A 205 -13.32 -10.23 6.56
C THR A 205 -14.45 -9.33 6.09
N GLY A 206 -15.03 -9.66 4.95
CA GLY A 206 -16.07 -8.86 4.30
C GLY A 206 -15.62 -7.45 3.92
N ASP A 207 -16.55 -6.66 3.40
CA ASP A 207 -16.28 -5.30 2.94
C ASP A 207 -15.75 -4.40 4.06
N GLN A 208 -14.67 -3.67 3.74
CA GLN A 208 -14.08 -2.73 4.67
C GLN A 208 -15.04 -1.59 5.00
N ARG A 209 -14.91 -1.09 6.22
CA ARG A 209 -15.70 0.04 6.72
C ARG A 209 -14.79 1.18 7.11
N MET A 210 -15.24 2.40 6.84
CA MET A 210 -14.53 3.62 7.22
C MET A 210 -14.71 3.90 8.73
N ARG A 211 -14.05 3.09 9.57
CA ARG A 211 -14.09 3.15 11.03
C ARG A 211 -12.69 2.90 11.61
N VAL A 212 -12.49 3.27 12.87
CA VAL A 212 -11.27 3.00 13.65
C VAL A 212 -10.01 3.40 12.88
N GLY A 213 -9.16 2.47 12.43
CA GLY A 213 -7.92 2.76 11.73
C GLY A 213 -8.16 3.43 10.38
N ASN A 214 -9.08 2.90 9.56
CA ASN A 214 -9.40 3.51 8.25
C ASN A 214 -9.88 4.97 8.40
N GLN A 215 -10.70 5.23 9.42
CA GLN A 215 -11.12 6.59 9.74
C GLN A 215 -9.94 7.46 10.21
N ALA A 216 -9.04 6.90 11.03
CA ALA A 216 -7.85 7.61 11.49
C ALA A 216 -6.88 7.98 10.35
N LEU A 217 -6.76 7.15 9.30
CA LEU A 217 -6.04 7.53 8.07
C LEU A 217 -6.76 8.68 7.38
N ARG A 218 -8.03 8.50 7.03
CA ARG A 218 -8.80 9.51 6.28
C ARG A 218 -8.80 10.87 6.96
N ASP A 219 -8.96 10.88 8.29
CA ASP A 219 -9.11 12.09 9.08
C ASP A 219 -7.78 12.65 9.61
N HIS A 220 -6.64 12.00 9.34
CA HIS A 220 -5.35 12.33 9.99
C HIS A 220 -4.97 13.82 9.86
N SER A 221 -5.23 14.43 8.67
CA SER A 221 -4.84 15.81 8.41
C SER A 221 -5.69 16.79 9.21
N ARG A 222 -6.99 16.50 9.32
CA ARG A 222 -7.93 17.29 10.13
C ARG A 222 -7.59 17.17 11.62
N ASP A 223 -7.15 16.00 12.04
CA ASP A 223 -6.82 15.71 13.43
C ASP A 223 -5.36 16.10 13.78
N GLU A 224 -4.65 16.79 12.87
CA GLU A 224 -3.26 17.27 13.01
C GLU A 224 -2.27 16.14 13.35
N ARG A 225 -2.42 15.00 12.68
CA ARG A 225 -1.58 13.82 12.87
C ARG A 225 -0.74 13.52 11.64
N ASP A 226 0.52 13.18 11.88
CA ASP A 226 1.42 12.70 10.86
C ASP A 226 1.24 11.20 10.59
N LEU A 227 1.29 10.80 9.33
CA LEU A 227 1.39 9.39 8.97
C LEU A 227 2.87 8.99 8.93
N ARG A 228 3.23 8.01 9.75
CA ARG A 228 4.59 7.46 9.83
C ARG A 228 4.58 6.04 9.28
N VAL A 229 5.12 5.85 8.06
CA VAL A 229 5.01 4.58 7.35
C VAL A 229 6.25 3.72 7.58
N PHE A 230 6.03 2.44 7.86
CA PHE A 230 7.04 1.42 8.05
C PHE A 230 6.81 0.25 7.09
N ILE A 231 7.90 -0.29 6.54
CA ILE A 231 7.89 -1.50 5.73
C ILE A 231 8.66 -2.62 6.45
N ALA A 232 8.16 -3.85 6.35
CA ALA A 232 8.86 -5.03 6.80
C ALA A 232 10.11 -5.29 5.94
N ASP A 233 11.27 -5.41 6.57
CA ASP A 233 12.54 -5.68 5.91
C ASP A 233 13.27 -6.85 6.58
N GLY A 234 12.79 -8.06 6.23
CA GLY A 234 13.27 -9.30 6.83
C GLY A 234 12.86 -9.46 8.29
N PHE A 235 13.65 -10.24 9.03
CA PHE A 235 13.38 -10.58 10.43
C PHE A 235 14.52 -10.14 11.34
N GLU A 236 14.20 -9.80 12.59
CA GLU A 236 15.24 -9.61 13.61
C GLU A 236 16.03 -10.92 13.80
N PRO A 237 17.36 -10.85 13.96
CA PRO A 237 18.21 -12.04 14.06
C PRO A 237 17.73 -13.06 15.10
N GLY A 238 17.54 -14.31 14.68
CA GLY A 238 17.12 -15.40 15.56
C GLY A 238 15.64 -15.38 15.98
N THR A 239 14.82 -14.50 15.39
CA THR A 239 13.38 -14.42 15.69
C THR A 239 12.54 -14.52 14.41
N ARG A 240 11.21 -14.58 14.58
CA ARG A 240 10.24 -14.39 13.49
C ARG A 240 9.57 -13.01 13.54
N THR A 241 10.16 -12.08 14.28
CA THR A 241 9.68 -10.70 14.39
C THR A 241 10.16 -9.93 13.17
N ALA A 242 9.24 -9.39 12.38
CA ALA A 242 9.60 -8.61 11.20
C ALA A 242 10.32 -7.32 11.62
N ARG A 243 11.48 -7.06 11.00
CA ARG A 243 12.24 -5.83 11.22
C ARG A 243 11.53 -4.70 10.48
N GLN A 244 11.27 -3.58 11.17
CA GLN A 244 10.44 -2.50 10.64
C GLN A 244 11.31 -1.31 10.23
N GLN A 245 11.41 -1.04 8.93
CA GLN A 245 12.15 0.10 8.39
C GLN A 245 11.21 1.29 8.19
N TYR A 246 11.56 2.44 8.76
CA TYR A 246 10.82 3.68 8.55
C TYR A 246 11.10 4.21 7.14
N ILE A 247 10.06 4.43 6.34
CA ILE A 247 10.21 4.90 4.96
C ILE A 247 9.89 6.38 4.78
N GLY A 248 9.26 7.04 5.76
CA GLY A 248 9.04 8.47 5.71
C GLY A 248 7.72 8.95 6.32
N GLN A 249 7.54 10.27 6.24
CA GLN A 249 6.34 10.98 6.68
C GLN A 249 5.43 11.22 5.48
N PHE A 250 4.14 10.92 5.66
CA PHE A 250 3.16 11.00 4.59
C PHE A 250 1.92 11.77 5.01
N LYS A 251 1.13 12.14 4.00
CA LYS A 251 -0.28 12.50 4.12
C LYS A 251 -1.11 11.69 3.14
N VAL A 252 -2.39 11.52 3.44
CA VAL A 252 -3.38 11.09 2.45
C VAL A 252 -3.50 12.17 1.38
N ASP A 253 -3.59 11.74 0.12
CA ASP A 253 -3.85 12.58 -1.04
C ASP A 253 -5.17 13.36 -0.82
N PRO A 254 -5.14 14.70 -0.77
CA PRO A 254 -6.33 15.49 -0.46
C PRO A 254 -7.35 15.52 -1.63
N GLU A 255 -6.91 15.26 -2.86
CA GLU A 255 -7.79 15.28 -4.04
C GLU A 255 -8.47 13.92 -4.23
N LEU A 256 -7.70 12.84 -4.08
CA LEU A 256 -8.20 11.48 -4.17
C LEU A 256 -7.69 10.65 -2.96
N PRO A 257 -8.34 10.73 -1.79
CA PRO A 257 -7.86 10.12 -0.56
C PRO A 257 -7.66 8.61 -0.63
N PHE A 258 -8.61 7.93 -1.26
CA PHE A 258 -8.61 6.50 -1.46
C PHE A 258 -9.52 6.12 -2.61
N GLU A 259 -9.32 4.91 -3.09
CA GLU A 259 -10.22 4.26 -4.03
C GLU A 259 -10.73 2.96 -3.42
N THR A 260 -11.79 2.42 -4.01
CA THR A 260 -12.30 1.11 -3.66
C THR A 260 -11.82 0.09 -4.69
N GLN A 261 -11.21 -0.98 -4.20
CA GLN A 261 -10.76 -2.12 -5.01
C GLN A 261 -11.35 -3.42 -4.48
N VAL A 262 -11.22 -4.50 -5.26
CA VAL A 262 -11.66 -5.84 -4.86
C VAL A 262 -10.44 -6.67 -4.50
N ALA A 263 -10.42 -7.25 -3.31
CA ALA A 263 -9.36 -8.15 -2.87
C ALA A 263 -9.96 -9.40 -2.21
N PRO A 264 -9.25 -10.53 -2.17
CA PRO A 264 -9.68 -11.68 -1.39
C PRO A 264 -9.65 -11.36 0.10
N ASP A 265 -10.64 -11.87 0.83
CA ASP A 265 -10.63 -11.86 2.27
C ASP A 265 -9.82 -13.02 2.87
N GLN A 266 -9.74 -13.11 4.19
CA GLN A 266 -8.98 -14.20 4.84
C GLN A 266 -9.53 -15.61 4.57
N HIS A 267 -10.73 -15.72 3.99
CA HIS A 267 -11.38 -16.96 3.57
C HIS A 267 -11.36 -17.13 2.03
N GLY A 268 -10.69 -16.23 1.31
CA GLY A 268 -10.64 -16.22 -0.15
C GLY A 268 -11.87 -15.62 -0.83
N GLN A 269 -12.81 -15.05 -0.09
CA GLN A 269 -14.01 -14.44 -0.68
C GLN A 269 -13.71 -13.01 -1.14
N ALA A 270 -14.24 -12.60 -2.29
CA ALA A 270 -14.09 -11.23 -2.76
C ALA A 270 -14.70 -10.23 -1.75
N ARG A 271 -13.94 -9.19 -1.40
CA ARG A 271 -14.39 -8.07 -0.58
C ARG A 271 -13.96 -6.74 -1.17
N SER A 272 -14.73 -5.72 -0.86
CA SER A 272 -14.36 -4.33 -1.11
C SER A 272 -13.31 -3.85 -0.08
N VAL A 273 -12.19 -3.30 -0.57
CA VAL A 273 -11.12 -2.72 0.24
C VAL A 273 -10.89 -1.25 -0.13
N PHE A 274 -10.48 -0.44 0.84
CA PHE A 274 -9.99 0.91 0.57
C PHE A 274 -8.49 0.84 0.27
N VAL A 275 -8.06 1.45 -0.83
CA VAL A 275 -6.64 1.66 -1.13
C VAL A 275 -6.36 3.14 -1.00
N PHE A 276 -5.72 3.54 0.10
CA PHE A 276 -5.35 4.91 0.38
C PHE A 276 -4.15 5.32 -0.45
N ARG A 277 -4.17 6.56 -0.92
CA ARG A 277 -3.07 7.18 -1.68
C ARG A 277 -2.27 8.06 -0.74
N LEU A 278 -1.05 7.65 -0.43
CA LEU A 278 -0.19 8.37 0.52
C LEU A 278 0.89 9.15 -0.25
N LEU A 279 0.90 10.47 -0.06
CA LEU A 279 1.88 11.38 -0.63
C LEU A 279 2.99 11.68 0.39
N PRO A 280 4.27 11.54 0.02
CA PRO A 280 5.37 11.89 0.93
C PRO A 280 5.40 13.40 1.20
N LEU A 281 5.65 13.79 2.45
CA LEU A 281 5.77 15.20 2.87
C LEU A 281 7.23 15.70 2.91
N GLY A 282 8.19 14.84 2.61
CA GLY A 282 9.61 15.13 2.64
C GLY A 282 10.41 13.96 2.05
N PRO A 283 11.69 13.79 2.45
CA PRO A 283 12.47 12.63 2.05
C PRO A 283 11.73 11.33 2.38
N ALA A 284 11.71 10.42 1.40
CA ALA A 284 11.15 9.09 1.56
C ALA A 284 12.11 8.04 1.00
N LEU A 285 12.16 6.88 1.65
CA LEU A 285 12.91 5.74 1.14
C LEU A 285 12.05 5.02 0.10
N VAL A 286 12.41 5.18 -1.17
CA VAL A 286 11.78 4.49 -2.29
C VAL A 286 12.71 3.37 -2.74
N ALA A 287 12.26 2.12 -2.65
CA ALA A 287 13.00 0.97 -3.13
C ALA A 287 12.15 0.14 -4.08
N ALA A 288 12.77 -0.40 -5.13
CA ALA A 288 12.08 -1.19 -6.16
C ALA A 288 11.42 -2.47 -5.59
N ARG A 289 11.97 -3.03 -4.51
CA ARG A 289 11.41 -4.18 -3.78
C ARG A 289 10.10 -3.87 -3.04
N ASP A 290 9.83 -2.59 -2.79
CA ASP A 290 8.69 -2.11 -2.02
C ASP A 290 7.59 -1.55 -2.94
N ARG A 291 7.66 -1.86 -4.24
CA ARG A 291 6.65 -1.48 -5.22
C ARG A 291 5.39 -2.33 -5.05
N SER A 292 4.26 -1.71 -5.34
CA SER A 292 2.98 -2.39 -5.40
C SER A 292 3.01 -3.48 -6.47
N HIS A 293 2.42 -4.64 -6.18
CA HIS A 293 2.24 -5.70 -7.16
C HIS A 293 1.15 -5.36 -8.18
N PHE A 294 0.17 -4.54 -7.77
CA PHE A 294 -0.94 -4.07 -8.60
C PHE A 294 -1.06 -2.55 -8.50
N PRO A 295 -0.11 -1.79 -9.07
CA PRO A 295 -0.11 -0.34 -8.96
C PRO A 295 -1.36 0.25 -9.62
N ILE A 296 -2.04 1.12 -8.86
CA ILE A 296 -3.19 1.88 -9.34
C ILE A 296 -2.68 2.99 -10.27
N ALA A 297 -3.25 3.08 -11.47
CA ALA A 297 -2.84 4.12 -12.41
C ALA A 297 -3.23 5.51 -11.88
N LEU A 298 -2.27 6.44 -11.81
CA LEU A 298 -2.54 7.79 -11.32
C LEU A 298 -3.36 8.64 -12.30
N ARG A 299 -3.29 8.31 -13.58
CA ARG A 299 -4.00 8.96 -14.68
C ARG A 299 -4.50 7.89 -15.65
N ALA A 300 -5.46 8.27 -16.49
CA ALA A 300 -5.92 7.40 -17.55
C ALA A 300 -4.81 7.32 -18.60
N GLU A 301 -4.39 6.10 -18.91
CA GLU A 301 -3.37 5.82 -19.92
C GLU A 301 -3.94 4.85 -20.95
N VAL A 302 -3.63 5.10 -22.21
CA VAL A 302 -4.01 4.24 -23.33
C VAL A 302 -2.75 4.00 -24.13
N GLU A 303 -2.29 2.76 -24.15
CA GLU A 303 -1.15 2.31 -24.95
C GLU A 303 -1.64 1.48 -26.13
N GLU A 304 -1.14 1.78 -27.32
CA GLU A 304 -1.34 0.93 -28.50
C GLU A 304 -0.38 -0.26 -28.41
N VAL A 305 -0.96 -1.47 -28.30
CA VAL A 305 -0.21 -2.70 -28.19
C VAL A 305 -0.40 -3.51 -29.47
N ALA A 306 0.70 -4.04 -30.01
CA ALA A 306 0.63 -4.91 -31.18
C ALA A 306 -0.27 -6.12 -30.89
N LEU A 307 -1.23 -6.37 -31.78
CA LEU A 307 -2.10 -7.54 -31.71
C LEU A 307 -1.41 -8.70 -32.44
N ASP A 308 -0.40 -9.29 -31.79
CA ASP A 308 0.42 -10.33 -32.41
C ASP A 308 -0.28 -11.70 -32.43
N VAL A 309 0.02 -12.49 -33.47
CA VAL A 309 -0.60 -13.81 -33.69
C VAL A 309 -0.22 -14.81 -32.60
N ALA A 310 0.98 -14.71 -32.04
CA ALA A 310 1.46 -15.67 -31.04
C ALA A 310 0.69 -15.52 -29.72
N THR A 311 0.49 -14.29 -29.26
CA THR A 311 -0.29 -13.92 -28.08
C THR A 311 -1.74 -14.35 -28.25
N LEU A 312 -2.38 -14.03 -29.37
CA LEU A 312 -3.76 -14.48 -29.63
C LEU A 312 -3.87 -16.00 -29.72
N THR A 313 -2.90 -16.69 -30.36
CA THR A 313 -2.89 -18.16 -30.45
C THR A 313 -2.60 -18.82 -29.09
N ALA A 314 -1.89 -18.14 -28.19
CA ALA A 314 -1.74 -18.60 -26.81
C ALA A 314 -3.07 -18.45 -26.05
N LEU A 315 -3.79 -17.34 -26.24
CA LEU A 315 -5.11 -17.08 -25.64
C LEU A 315 -6.21 -18.03 -26.16
N THR A 316 -6.13 -18.52 -27.39
CA THR A 316 -7.08 -19.53 -27.91
C THR A 316 -6.92 -20.89 -27.24
N ARG A 317 -5.72 -21.19 -26.73
CA ARG A 317 -5.33 -22.46 -26.12
C ARG A 317 -5.06 -22.36 -24.63
N GLU A 318 -5.46 -21.25 -24.01
CA GLU A 318 -5.03 -20.93 -22.66
C GLU A 318 -5.50 -22.04 -21.70
N ILE A 319 -4.53 -22.52 -20.91
CA ILE A 319 -4.77 -23.43 -19.82
C ILE A 319 -5.37 -22.55 -18.73
N ASP A 320 -6.65 -22.72 -18.42
CA ASP A 320 -7.17 -22.18 -17.16
C ASP A 320 -6.44 -22.94 -16.06
N ILE A 321 -5.50 -22.27 -15.39
CA ILE A 321 -5.30 -22.54 -13.98
C ILE A 321 -6.55 -21.93 -13.37
N GLU A 322 -7.60 -22.74 -13.18
CA GLU A 322 -8.82 -22.29 -12.49
C GLU A 322 -8.38 -21.54 -11.23
N ALA A 323 -8.42 -20.21 -11.28
CA ALA A 323 -8.39 -19.36 -10.10
C ALA A 323 -9.80 -19.42 -9.50
N PHE A 324 -10.29 -20.64 -9.25
CA PHE A 324 -11.29 -20.85 -8.23
C PHE A 324 -10.59 -20.51 -6.92
N THR A 325 -10.77 -19.28 -6.45
CA THR A 325 -10.66 -18.96 -5.02
C THR A 325 -11.79 -19.68 -4.29
N SER A 326 -11.60 -20.99 -4.19
CA SER A 326 -12.35 -21.96 -3.42
C SER A 326 -11.33 -23.09 -3.27
N VAL A 327 -10.98 -23.64 -2.13
CA VAL A 327 -11.61 -23.77 -0.82
C VAL A 327 -10.45 -24.06 0.15
N ASP A 328 -10.75 -24.12 1.44
CA ASP A 328 -10.00 -24.83 2.48
C ASP A 328 -8.73 -25.59 2.08
N SER A 329 -7.72 -25.36 2.90
CA SER A 329 -6.53 -26.18 3.10
C SER A 329 -5.34 -25.82 2.23
N ALA A 330 -4.39 -25.13 2.87
CA ALA A 330 -3.00 -25.21 2.53
C ALA A 330 -2.58 -26.67 2.34
N HIS A 331 -2.22 -27.04 1.10
CA HIS A 331 -1.09 -27.90 0.68
C HIS A 331 -1.38 -28.40 -0.76
N GLU A 332 -0.42 -28.15 -1.65
CA GLU A 332 -0.31 -28.67 -3.02
C GLU A 332 -1.52 -28.45 -3.94
N ALA A 333 -1.53 -27.30 -4.62
CA ALA A 333 -2.32 -27.11 -5.82
C ALA A 333 -1.82 -28.07 -6.92
N ILE A 334 -2.46 -29.22 -7.08
CA ILE A 334 -2.38 -29.97 -8.33
C ILE A 334 -3.14 -29.14 -9.36
N ALA A 335 -2.39 -28.35 -10.13
CA ALA A 335 -2.90 -27.68 -11.32
C ALA A 335 -3.48 -28.73 -12.26
N ARG A 336 -4.81 -28.89 -12.27
CA ARG A 336 -5.48 -29.60 -13.35
C ARG A 336 -5.47 -28.68 -14.54
N THR A 337 -4.63 -29.00 -15.51
CA THR A 337 -4.59 -28.36 -16.83
C THR A 337 -5.92 -28.61 -17.52
N VAL A 338 -6.86 -27.67 -17.43
CA VAL A 338 -8.03 -27.65 -18.31
C VAL A 338 -7.66 -26.73 -19.47
N VAL A 339 -7.52 -27.32 -20.66
CA VAL A 339 -7.38 -26.53 -21.89
C VAL A 339 -8.75 -25.92 -22.16
N VAL A 340 -8.91 -24.62 -21.94
CA VAL A 340 -10.14 -23.90 -22.25
C VAL A 340 -9.97 -23.30 -23.64
N HIS A 341 -10.75 -23.82 -24.57
CA HIS A 341 -10.81 -23.26 -25.91
C HIS A 341 -11.61 -21.96 -25.85
N ARG A 342 -11.00 -20.83 -26.25
CA ARG A 342 -11.68 -19.51 -26.30
C ARG A 342 -12.11 -19.18 -27.74
N PRO A 343 -13.38 -19.40 -28.12
CA PRO A 343 -13.85 -19.16 -29.49
C PRO A 343 -13.78 -17.68 -29.88
N GLU A 344 -13.81 -16.75 -28.92
CA GLU A 344 -13.63 -15.32 -29.20
C GLU A 344 -12.28 -15.01 -29.84
N ALA A 345 -11.19 -15.56 -29.27
CA ALA A 345 -9.84 -15.26 -29.73
C ALA A 345 -9.59 -15.80 -31.15
N GLU A 346 -10.23 -16.92 -31.53
CA GLU A 346 -10.20 -17.41 -32.90
C GLU A 346 -10.92 -16.46 -33.86
N LEU A 347 -12.10 -15.98 -33.47
CA LEU A 347 -12.88 -15.05 -34.30
C LEU A 347 -12.11 -13.74 -34.54
N VAL A 348 -11.41 -13.24 -33.51
CA VAL A 348 -10.50 -12.08 -33.61
C VAL A 348 -9.34 -12.36 -34.56
N LEU A 349 -8.72 -13.55 -34.50
CA LEU A 349 -7.64 -13.95 -35.41
C LEU A 349 -8.09 -13.96 -36.87
N VAL A 350 -9.28 -14.50 -37.17
CA VAL A 350 -9.81 -14.53 -38.54
C VAL A 350 -10.08 -13.11 -39.04
N LEU A 351 -10.72 -12.25 -38.23
CA LEU A 351 -10.97 -10.86 -38.62
C LEU A 351 -9.66 -10.10 -38.84
N ARG A 352 -8.69 -10.23 -37.93
CA ARG A 352 -7.35 -9.65 -38.05
C ARG A 352 -6.72 -10.00 -39.40
N GLY A 353 -6.70 -11.29 -39.75
CA GLY A 353 -6.15 -11.76 -41.03
C GLY A 353 -6.90 -11.17 -42.24
N ALA A 354 -8.22 -11.08 -42.17
CA ALA A 354 -9.04 -10.51 -43.23
C ALA A 354 -8.82 -8.98 -43.41
N LEU A 355 -8.59 -8.25 -42.32
CA LEU A 355 -8.28 -6.82 -42.35
C LEU A 355 -6.85 -6.57 -42.86
N GLU A 356 -5.86 -7.32 -42.39
CA GLU A 356 -4.47 -7.21 -42.85
C GLU A 356 -4.31 -7.58 -44.32
N ALA A 357 -5.05 -8.57 -44.83
CA ALA A 357 -5.08 -8.90 -46.26
C ALA A 357 -5.61 -7.75 -47.14
N ARG A 358 -6.28 -6.77 -46.53
CA ARG A 358 -6.76 -5.54 -47.18
C ARG A 358 -5.88 -4.33 -46.85
N ASP A 359 -4.67 -4.55 -46.33
CA ASP A 359 -3.70 -3.52 -45.90
C ASP A 359 -4.19 -2.63 -44.74
N HIS A 360 -5.10 -3.12 -43.90
CA HIS A 360 -5.52 -2.38 -42.70
C HIS A 360 -4.46 -2.46 -41.60
N ARG A 361 -4.35 -1.39 -40.81
CA ARG A 361 -3.52 -1.34 -39.61
C ARG A 361 -4.36 -1.73 -38.40
N VAL A 362 -4.06 -2.89 -37.84
CA VAL A 362 -4.77 -3.44 -36.69
C VAL A 362 -3.87 -3.54 -35.46
N HIS A 363 -4.42 -3.18 -34.31
CA HIS A 363 -3.76 -3.32 -33.01
C HIS A 363 -4.80 -3.52 -31.92
N ARG A 364 -4.39 -3.54 -30.65
CA ARG A 364 -5.30 -3.43 -29.51
C ARG A 364 -4.88 -2.26 -28.63
N HIS A 365 -5.77 -1.85 -27.74
CA HIS A 365 -5.45 -0.88 -26.71
C HIS A 365 -5.28 -1.58 -25.37
N HIS A 366 -4.23 -1.19 -24.65
CA HIS A 366 -4.09 -1.43 -23.22
C HIS A 366 -4.50 -0.16 -22.50
N ILE A 367 -5.63 -0.22 -21.82
CA ILE A 367 -6.24 0.91 -21.12
C ILE A 367 -5.99 0.72 -19.63
N ARG A 368 -5.40 1.72 -18.99
CA ARG A 368 -5.27 1.80 -17.53
C ARG A 368 -6.15 2.95 -17.05
N PRO A 369 -7.38 2.70 -16.58
CA PRO A 369 -8.24 3.76 -16.09
C PRO A 369 -7.61 4.47 -14.88
N ALA A 370 -7.76 5.80 -14.83
CA ALA A 370 -7.31 6.57 -13.67
C ALA A 370 -7.99 6.06 -12.40
N GLY A 371 -7.19 5.82 -11.37
CA GLY A 371 -7.67 5.32 -10.10
C GLY A 371 -8.29 3.93 -10.17
N GLN A 372 -7.72 3.04 -10.99
CA GLN A 372 -8.00 1.62 -10.97
C GLN A 372 -6.69 0.83 -11.05
N SER A 373 -6.64 -0.33 -10.39
CA SER A 373 -5.55 -1.30 -10.56
C SER A 373 -5.76 -2.18 -11.78
N ASN A 374 -7.02 -2.41 -12.15
CA ASN A 374 -7.36 -3.30 -13.25
C ASN A 374 -7.14 -2.57 -14.57
N SER A 375 -6.20 -3.10 -15.36
CA SER A 375 -6.06 -2.68 -16.74
C SER A 375 -7.00 -3.48 -17.64
N ILE A 376 -7.49 -2.82 -18.67
CA ILE A 376 -8.41 -3.36 -19.65
C ILE A 376 -7.64 -3.53 -20.95
N TYR A 377 -7.85 -4.64 -21.64
CA TYR A 377 -7.43 -4.74 -23.02
C TYR A 377 -8.64 -4.87 -23.93
N THR A 378 -8.60 -4.16 -25.06
CA THR A 378 -9.60 -4.34 -26.12
C THR A 378 -9.28 -5.58 -26.95
N ASP A 379 -10.27 -6.12 -27.66
CA ASP A 379 -10.06 -7.30 -28.50
C ASP A 379 -9.33 -6.95 -29.79
N LEU A 380 -9.85 -6.00 -30.58
CA LEU A 380 -9.23 -5.55 -31.81
C LEU A 380 -9.64 -4.10 -32.12
N PHE A 381 -8.69 -3.31 -32.59
CA PHE A 381 -8.92 -1.97 -33.13
C PHE A 381 -8.33 -1.87 -34.54
N ASP A 382 -9.16 -1.44 -35.49
CA ASP A 382 -8.75 -1.12 -36.85
C ASP A 382 -8.51 0.40 -36.96
N ALA A 383 -7.23 0.78 -36.96
CA ALA A 383 -6.80 2.17 -37.08
C ALA A 383 -7.02 2.75 -38.49
N THR A 384 -7.18 1.91 -39.51
CA THR A 384 -7.45 2.38 -40.87
C THR A 384 -8.86 2.90 -41.00
N THR A 385 -9.84 2.24 -40.37
CA THR A 385 -11.25 2.62 -40.46
C THR A 385 -11.84 3.20 -39.16
N ASN A 386 -11.00 3.35 -38.13
CA ASN A 386 -11.35 3.85 -36.79
C ASN A 386 -12.51 3.06 -36.15
N VAL A 387 -12.39 1.73 -36.13
CA VAL A 387 -13.40 0.83 -35.55
C VAL A 387 -12.80 0.03 -34.40
N LEU A 388 -13.47 0.08 -33.25
CA LEU A 388 -13.20 -0.73 -32.09
C LEU A 388 -14.14 -1.95 -32.05
N PHE A 389 -13.56 -3.14 -32.02
CA PHE A 389 -14.27 -4.41 -31.97
C PHE A 389 -14.23 -5.03 -30.58
N GLU A 390 -15.36 -5.60 -30.16
CA GLU A 390 -15.47 -6.52 -29.02
C GLU A 390 -16.09 -7.83 -29.52
N ALA A 391 -15.39 -8.93 -29.30
CA ALA A 391 -15.76 -10.25 -29.76
C ALA A 391 -16.51 -11.03 -28.68
N LYS A 392 -17.43 -11.89 -29.13
CA LYS A 392 -18.15 -12.86 -28.30
C LYS A 392 -18.23 -14.21 -28.97
N SER A 393 -18.20 -15.26 -28.15
CA SER A 393 -18.16 -16.66 -28.61
C SER A 393 -19.53 -17.15 -29.10
N ASP A 394 -20.60 -16.41 -28.84
CA ASP A 394 -21.95 -16.67 -29.32
C ASP A 394 -22.71 -15.37 -29.60
N SER A 395 -23.90 -15.52 -30.19
CA SER A 395 -24.78 -14.43 -30.60
C SER A 395 -25.99 -14.25 -29.68
N SER A 396 -25.90 -14.71 -28.42
CA SER A 396 -26.98 -14.61 -27.43
C SER A 396 -27.22 -13.16 -26.98
N ARG A 397 -28.38 -12.91 -26.35
CA ARG A 397 -28.71 -11.58 -25.81
C ARG A 397 -27.73 -11.19 -24.70
N GLU A 398 -27.35 -12.14 -23.87
CA GLU A 398 -26.43 -11.98 -22.76
C GLU A 398 -25.06 -11.52 -23.26
N SER A 399 -24.51 -12.23 -24.26
CA SER A 399 -23.22 -11.90 -24.89
C SER A 399 -23.26 -10.54 -25.57
N VAL A 400 -24.29 -10.23 -26.35
CA VAL A 400 -24.43 -8.93 -27.02
C VAL A 400 -24.55 -7.79 -26.00
N ARG A 401 -25.32 -7.95 -24.91
CA ARG A 401 -25.43 -6.93 -23.86
C ARG A 401 -24.11 -6.69 -23.13
N MET A 402 -23.34 -7.75 -22.89
CA MET A 402 -22.01 -7.63 -22.29
C MET A 402 -21.07 -6.86 -23.23
N ALA A 403 -21.07 -7.20 -24.53
CA ALA A 403 -20.25 -6.51 -25.53
C ALA A 403 -20.61 -5.02 -25.63
N ILE A 404 -21.89 -4.66 -25.60
CA ILE A 404 -22.33 -3.25 -25.56
C ILE A 404 -21.75 -2.55 -24.34
N GLY A 405 -21.85 -3.16 -23.15
CA GLY A 405 -21.33 -2.58 -21.91
C GLY A 405 -19.82 -2.34 -21.97
N GLN A 406 -19.06 -3.31 -22.47
CA GLN A 406 -17.62 -3.21 -22.65
C GLN A 406 -17.23 -2.14 -23.67
N LEU A 407 -17.85 -2.13 -24.86
CA LEU A 407 -17.56 -1.14 -25.90
C LEU A 407 -17.86 0.29 -25.43
N LEU A 408 -18.98 0.50 -24.72
CA LEU A 408 -19.32 1.82 -24.17
C LEU A 408 -18.37 2.24 -23.04
N ASP A 409 -17.86 1.29 -22.25
CA ASP A 409 -16.83 1.58 -21.25
C ASP A 409 -15.51 2.00 -21.94
N TYR A 410 -15.07 1.25 -22.95
CA TYR A 410 -13.82 1.55 -23.65
C TYR A 410 -13.89 2.88 -24.42
N ARG A 411 -15.05 3.22 -25.00
CA ARG A 411 -15.28 4.47 -25.76
C ARG A 411 -14.86 5.72 -25.00
N ARG A 412 -14.93 5.71 -23.66
CA ARG A 412 -14.52 6.83 -22.80
C ARG A 412 -13.04 7.23 -22.95
N PHE A 413 -12.22 6.30 -23.45
CA PHE A 413 -10.78 6.46 -23.60
C PHE A 413 -10.34 6.60 -25.07
N MET A 414 -11.28 6.50 -26.01
CA MET A 414 -11.03 6.53 -27.45
C MET A 414 -11.34 7.91 -28.05
N PRO A 415 -10.83 8.23 -29.26
CA PRO A 415 -11.29 9.38 -30.03
C PRO A 415 -12.82 9.41 -30.17
N ALA A 416 -13.42 10.61 -30.19
CA ALA A 416 -14.87 10.77 -30.15
C ALA A 416 -15.59 10.19 -31.39
N ASP A 417 -14.89 10.12 -32.52
CA ASP A 417 -15.34 9.60 -33.81
C ASP A 417 -15.10 8.08 -33.97
N THR A 418 -14.53 7.40 -32.95
CA THR A 418 -14.35 5.96 -32.99
C THR A 418 -15.70 5.26 -33.09
N ARG A 419 -15.83 4.45 -34.15
CA ARG A 419 -16.99 3.57 -34.38
C ARG A 419 -16.83 2.31 -33.54
N LEU A 420 -17.95 1.76 -33.10
CA LEU A 420 -17.99 0.57 -32.25
C LEU A 420 -18.61 -0.58 -33.02
N ALA A 421 -18.08 -1.79 -32.87
CA ALA A 421 -18.60 -2.98 -33.53
C ALA A 421 -18.59 -4.20 -32.59
N VAL A 422 -19.69 -4.94 -32.56
CA VAL A 422 -19.71 -6.27 -31.95
C VAL A 422 -19.35 -7.31 -33.00
N LEU A 423 -18.39 -8.18 -32.68
CA LEU A 423 -17.97 -9.31 -33.51
C LEU A 423 -18.53 -10.62 -32.96
N VAL A 424 -19.36 -11.33 -33.72
CA VAL A 424 -20.01 -12.59 -33.31
C VAL A 424 -19.90 -13.67 -34.39
N PRO A 425 -19.97 -14.97 -34.04
CA PRO A 425 -19.77 -16.04 -35.02
C PRO A 425 -20.94 -16.21 -35.98
N THR A 426 -22.16 -15.78 -35.61
CA THR A 426 -23.36 -15.93 -36.44
C THR A 426 -24.28 -14.72 -36.34
N LYS A 427 -25.15 -14.52 -37.33
CA LYS A 427 -26.14 -13.44 -37.30
C LYS A 427 -27.08 -13.56 -36.08
N PRO A 428 -27.14 -12.55 -35.18
CA PRO A 428 -28.09 -12.58 -34.07
C PRO A 428 -29.55 -12.38 -34.51
N ALA A 429 -30.46 -12.57 -33.56
CA ALA A 429 -31.88 -12.27 -33.76
C ALA A 429 -32.11 -10.79 -34.13
N ARG A 430 -33.13 -10.51 -34.94
CA ARG A 430 -33.47 -9.15 -35.42
C ARG A 430 -33.60 -8.13 -34.28
N ASP A 431 -34.21 -8.52 -33.16
CA ASP A 431 -34.33 -7.66 -31.98
C ASP A 431 -32.97 -7.17 -31.44
N LEU A 432 -31.93 -8.01 -31.49
CA LEU A 432 -30.58 -7.61 -31.05
C LEU A 432 -29.91 -6.67 -32.05
N LEU A 433 -30.22 -6.80 -33.34
CA LEU A 433 -29.78 -5.83 -34.36
C LEU A 433 -30.43 -4.47 -34.10
N ASP A 434 -31.73 -4.46 -33.77
CA ASP A 434 -32.46 -3.24 -33.44
C ASP A 434 -31.91 -2.61 -32.15
N LEU A 435 -31.57 -3.41 -31.13
CA LEU A 435 -30.90 -2.95 -29.90
C LEU A 435 -29.57 -2.27 -30.21
N LEU A 436 -28.71 -2.88 -31.03
CA LEU A 436 -27.40 -2.33 -31.38
C LEU A 436 -27.53 -0.99 -32.14
N ARG A 437 -28.54 -0.84 -33.00
CA ARG A 437 -28.84 0.46 -33.65
C ARG A 437 -29.19 1.56 -32.64
N THR A 438 -29.89 1.24 -31.55
CA THR A 438 -30.27 2.27 -30.55
C THR A 438 -29.08 2.88 -29.84
N VAL A 439 -27.92 2.21 -29.86
CA VAL A 439 -26.67 2.65 -29.19
C VAL A 439 -25.55 2.96 -30.18
N ASP A 440 -25.83 3.01 -31.49
CA ASP A 440 -24.88 3.31 -32.56
C ASP A 440 -23.65 2.35 -32.55
N ILE A 441 -23.94 1.05 -32.46
CA ILE A 441 -22.93 -0.01 -32.50
C ILE A 441 -23.20 -0.90 -33.71
N GLU A 442 -22.18 -1.09 -34.54
CA GLU A 442 -22.20 -1.98 -35.70
C GLU A 442 -22.15 -3.45 -35.28
N ILE A 443 -22.48 -4.35 -36.20
CA ILE A 443 -22.30 -5.78 -35.98
C ILE A 443 -21.60 -6.44 -37.17
N TRP A 444 -20.66 -7.30 -36.83
CA TRP A 444 -19.84 -8.04 -37.78
C TRP A 444 -19.94 -9.54 -37.45
N TYR A 445 -20.16 -10.34 -38.49
CA TYR A 445 -20.17 -11.80 -38.42
C TYR A 445 -19.72 -12.35 -39.78
N PRO A 446 -19.11 -13.53 -39.83
CA PRO A 446 -18.65 -14.11 -41.10
C PRO A 446 -19.84 -14.41 -42.02
N ASN A 447 -19.69 -14.09 -43.31
CA ASN A 447 -20.63 -14.46 -44.36
C ASN A 447 -20.60 -15.98 -44.62
N SER A 448 -21.40 -16.46 -45.58
CA SER A 448 -21.44 -17.89 -45.94
C SER A 448 -20.12 -18.46 -46.47
N LEU A 449 -19.17 -17.60 -46.85
CA LEU A 449 -17.82 -17.94 -47.32
C LEU A 449 -16.76 -17.80 -46.21
N GLY A 450 -17.14 -17.38 -45.00
CA GLY A 450 -16.23 -17.13 -43.88
C GLY A 450 -15.54 -15.76 -43.93
N GLU A 451 -15.96 -14.88 -44.84
CA GLU A 451 -15.40 -13.54 -45.02
C GLU A 451 -16.19 -12.49 -44.22
N PHE A 452 -15.53 -11.40 -43.85
CA PHE A 452 -16.16 -10.24 -43.23
C PHE A 452 -16.28 -9.14 -44.29
N ASP A 453 -17.49 -8.86 -44.77
CA ASP A 453 -17.68 -8.09 -46.00
C ASP A 453 -17.97 -6.60 -45.80
N SER A 454 -18.53 -6.19 -44.66
CA SER A 454 -18.87 -4.81 -44.26
C SER A 454 -19.84 -4.90 -43.07
N PRO A 455 -20.03 -3.85 -42.24
CA PRO A 455 -21.26 -3.76 -41.45
C PRO A 455 -22.45 -4.00 -42.37
N VAL A 456 -23.39 -4.82 -41.92
CA VAL A 456 -24.65 -5.00 -42.64
C VAL A 456 -25.28 -3.61 -42.74
N GLU A 457 -25.35 -3.03 -43.94
CA GLU A 457 -26.35 -2.01 -44.21
C GLU A 457 -27.68 -2.69 -43.91
N ILE A 458 -28.33 -2.26 -42.82
CA ILE A 458 -29.63 -2.79 -42.50
C ILE A 458 -30.60 -2.06 -43.42
N ASP A 459 -30.65 -2.58 -44.65
CA ASP A 459 -31.47 -2.06 -45.71
C ASP A 459 -32.96 -2.21 -45.33
N ASP A 460 -33.58 -1.08 -45.03
CA ASP A 460 -35.03 -0.94 -44.79
C ASP A 460 -35.85 -1.09 -46.10
N SER A 461 -35.24 -1.32 -47.27
CA SER A 461 -35.94 -1.23 -48.56
C SER A 461 -36.72 -2.48 -48.99
N LEU A 462 -36.56 -3.64 -48.35
CA LEU A 462 -37.24 -4.88 -48.78
C LEU A 462 -38.53 -5.26 -48.05
N ALA A 463 -39.00 -4.45 -47.08
CA ALA A 463 -40.23 -4.74 -46.33
C ALA A 463 -41.48 -3.93 -46.73
N VAL A 464 -41.39 -2.98 -47.68
CA VAL A 464 -42.53 -2.09 -48.01
C VAL A 464 -43.10 -2.30 -49.43
N GLN A 465 -42.49 -3.11 -50.31
CA GLN A 465 -43.01 -3.31 -51.68
C GLN A 465 -43.88 -4.55 -51.92
N SER A 466 -44.10 -5.43 -50.93
CA SER A 466 -44.89 -6.66 -51.14
C SER A 466 -46.34 -6.62 -50.61
N VAL A 467 -46.83 -5.46 -50.11
CA VAL A 467 -48.20 -5.34 -49.57
C VAL A 467 -49.14 -4.49 -50.46
N LEU A 468 -48.63 -3.80 -51.50
CA LEU A 468 -49.47 -2.89 -52.32
C LEU A 468 -49.88 -3.39 -53.72
N THR A 469 -49.56 -4.64 -54.12
CA THR A 469 -49.95 -5.17 -55.44
C THR A 469 -50.95 -6.33 -55.41
N ALA A 470 -51.58 -6.62 -54.27
CA ALA A 470 -52.62 -7.66 -54.16
C ALA A 470 -54.06 -7.12 -53.97
N THR A 471 -54.28 -5.80 -54.06
CA THR A 471 -55.62 -5.20 -53.92
C THR A 471 -55.97 -4.26 -55.07
N SER A 472 -55.91 -4.75 -56.32
CA SER A 472 -56.59 -4.10 -57.45
C SER A 472 -57.00 -5.10 -58.53
N ALA A 473 -57.62 -6.21 -58.14
CA ALA A 473 -58.34 -7.10 -59.05
C ALA A 473 -59.39 -7.91 -58.28
N ALA A 474 -60.55 -7.29 -58.01
CA ALA A 474 -61.86 -7.93 -57.82
C ALA A 474 -62.94 -6.85 -57.85
#